data_AF-A0A7X0RNY4-F1
#
_entry.id   AF-A0A7X0RNY4-F1
#
_cell.length_a   1.000
_cell.length_b   1.000
_cell.length_c   1.000
_cell.angle_alpha   90.00
_cell.angle_beta   90.00
_cell.angle_gamma   90.00
#
_symmetry.space_group_name_H-M   'P 1'
#
loop_
_entity.id
_entity.type
_entity.pdbx_description
1 polymer ?
#
loop_
_entity_poly.entity_id
_entity_poly.type
_entity_poly.pdbx_seq_one_letter_code
_entity_poly.pdbx_strand_id
1 'polypeptide(L)'
;MQLVNVLFSVPQISVRLDKIGAEYAEMLQFWLGFFREHRDVLLRGELAPQQPELNYPIVVAQRDGTQIAAVYANIVVPMRGACDRFIVANGTYGEQLVIRCHDLPDHNDYEMTVYDCRGRVALSRRIKLLNGLHELPAAKGGLVVLRRLER
;
A
#
# COMPACT_ATOMS: atom_id res chain seq x y z
N MET A 1 -11.79 -2.40 2.28
CA MET A 1 -12.01 -0.96 1.95
C MET A 1 -12.07 -0.08 3.19
N GLN A 2 -12.96 -0.30 4.17
CA GLN A 2 -13.06 0.56 5.37
C GLN A 2 -11.72 0.79 6.09
N LEU A 3 -10.90 -0.26 6.25
CA LEU A 3 -9.59 -0.15 6.90
C LEU A 3 -8.55 0.64 6.07
N VAL A 4 -8.66 0.62 4.74
CA VAL A 4 -7.80 1.43 3.84
C VAL A 4 -8.13 2.92 3.95
N ASN A 5 -9.40 3.26 4.18
CA ASN A 5 -9.84 4.66 4.29
C ASN A 5 -9.38 5.33 5.59
N VAL A 6 -8.95 4.55 6.58
CA VAL A 6 -8.44 5.03 7.87
C VAL A 6 -6.95 4.75 8.05
N LEU A 7 -6.22 4.49 6.96
CA LEU A 7 -4.83 4.03 7.01
C LEU A 7 -3.88 5.02 7.70
N PHE A 8 -4.14 6.32 7.56
CA PHE A 8 -3.34 7.40 8.15
C PHE A 8 -3.98 7.97 9.42
N SER A 9 -4.70 7.13 10.17
CA SER A 9 -5.27 7.47 11.47
C SER A 9 -5.11 6.33 12.47
N VAL A 10 -5.64 6.50 13.68
CA VAL A 10 -5.72 5.43 14.68
C VAL A 10 -7.03 4.67 14.45
N PRO A 11 -7.01 3.40 14.01
CA PRO A 11 -8.23 2.67 13.69
C PRO A 11 -9.03 2.36 14.97
N GLN A 12 -10.35 2.60 14.92
CA GLN A 12 -11.30 2.18 15.96
C GLN A 12 -12.16 1.03 15.44
N ILE A 13 -12.18 -0.08 16.17
CA ILE A 13 -12.93 -1.28 15.81
C ILE A 13 -14.13 -1.44 16.73
N SER A 14 -15.34 -1.30 16.18
CA SER A 14 -16.60 -1.37 16.91
C SER A 14 -17.53 -2.43 16.32
N VAL A 15 -17.12 -3.69 16.43
CA VAL A 15 -17.90 -4.84 15.96
C VAL A 15 -17.96 -5.94 17.03
N ARG A 16 -18.96 -6.82 16.91
CA ARG A 16 -19.09 -8.02 17.74
C ARG A 16 -18.13 -9.10 17.24
N LEU A 17 -16.91 -9.13 17.79
CA LEU A 17 -15.86 -10.08 17.36
C LEU A 17 -16.31 -11.55 17.41
N ASP A 18 -17.23 -11.89 18.32
CA ASP A 18 -17.85 -13.22 18.43
C ASP A 18 -18.80 -13.57 17.27
N LYS A 19 -19.21 -12.58 16.47
CA LYS A 19 -20.24 -12.72 15.42
C LYS A 19 -19.80 -12.28 14.03
N ILE A 20 -18.61 -11.70 13.86
CA ILE A 20 -18.18 -11.17 12.56
C ILE A 20 -17.88 -12.25 11.52
N GLY A 21 -17.69 -13.51 11.92
CA GLY A 21 -17.30 -14.59 11.01
C GLY A 21 -15.81 -14.62 10.69
N ALA A 22 -15.32 -15.79 10.26
CA ALA A 22 -13.89 -16.05 10.11
C ALA A 22 -13.21 -15.14 9.07
N GLU A 23 -13.87 -14.87 7.95
CA GLU A 23 -13.30 -14.07 6.85
C GLU A 23 -13.03 -12.62 7.25
N TYR A 24 -13.96 -12.01 8.01
CA TYR A 24 -13.80 -10.65 8.51
C TYR A 24 -12.80 -10.59 9.66
N ALA A 25 -12.72 -11.63 10.49
CA ALA A 25 -11.69 -11.75 11.52
C ALA A 25 -10.29 -11.84 10.92
N GLU A 26 -10.11 -12.61 9.85
CA GLU A 26 -8.85 -12.72 9.09
C GLU A 26 -8.44 -11.36 8.49
N MET A 27 -9.36 -10.69 7.78
CA MET A 27 -9.16 -9.33 7.28
C MET A 27 -8.73 -8.36 8.40
N LEU A 28 -9.43 -8.40 9.54
CA LEU A 28 -9.13 -7.51 10.65
C LEU A 28 -7.74 -7.78 11.23
N GLN A 29 -7.38 -9.05 11.43
CA GLN A 29 -6.06 -9.44 11.92
C GLN A 29 -4.95 -8.94 10.98
N PHE A 30 -5.13 -9.13 9.67
CA PHE A 30 -4.18 -8.67 8.66
C PHE A 30 -3.96 -7.16 8.72
N TRP A 31 -5.03 -6.37 8.59
CA TRP A 31 -4.93 -4.91 8.56
C TRP A 31 -4.47 -4.33 9.89
N LEU A 32 -4.95 -4.82 11.04
CA LEU A 32 -4.44 -4.38 12.35
C LEU A 32 -2.96 -4.75 12.54
N GLY A 33 -2.53 -5.90 12.02
CA GLY A 33 -1.12 -6.26 11.93
C GLY A 33 -0.32 -5.26 11.10
N PHE A 34 -0.84 -4.88 9.94
CA PHE A 34 -0.25 -3.85 9.06
C PHE A 34 -0.12 -2.50 9.77
N PHE A 35 -1.20 -2.01 10.39
CA PHE A 35 -1.18 -0.77 11.20
C PHE A 35 -0.10 -0.81 12.28
N ARG A 36 0.02 -1.94 12.99
CA ARG A 36 1.00 -2.09 14.07
C ARG A 36 2.44 -2.11 13.53
N GLU A 37 2.69 -2.86 12.46
CA GLU A 37 4.02 -2.98 11.84
C GLU A 37 4.49 -1.64 11.26
N HIS A 38 3.57 -0.87 10.66
CA HIS A 38 3.90 0.35 9.92
C HIS A 38 3.51 1.64 10.66
N ARG A 39 3.17 1.54 11.96
CA ARG A 39 2.71 2.66 12.82
C ARG A 39 3.59 3.90 12.71
N ASP A 40 4.89 3.69 12.58
CA ASP A 40 5.89 4.74 12.61
C ASP A 40 5.95 5.51 11.29
N VAL A 41 5.62 4.87 10.18
CA VAL A 41 5.44 5.53 8.87
C VAL A 41 4.07 6.19 8.84
N LEU A 42 3.02 5.47 9.24
CA LEU A 42 1.62 5.93 9.13
C LEU A 42 1.28 7.14 10.01
N LEU A 43 1.82 7.19 11.23
CA LEU A 43 1.46 8.22 12.24
C LEU A 43 2.57 9.24 12.50
N ARG A 44 3.81 8.95 12.07
CA ARG A 44 4.98 9.81 12.36
C ARG A 44 5.85 10.10 11.13
N GLY A 45 5.52 9.53 9.97
CA GLY A 45 6.20 9.84 8.72
C GLY A 45 5.77 11.18 8.15
N GLU A 46 6.49 11.64 7.12
CA GLU A 46 6.08 12.78 6.33
C GLU A 46 4.80 12.41 5.55
N LEU A 47 3.68 13.02 5.93
CA LEU A 47 2.38 12.80 5.31
C LEU A 47 2.14 13.82 4.18
N ALA A 48 1.83 13.31 2.99
CA ALA A 48 1.56 14.09 1.79
C ALA A 48 0.23 13.65 1.15
N PRO A 49 -0.91 14.18 1.61
CA PRO A 49 -2.18 14.07 0.89
C PRO A 49 -2.11 14.94 -0.39
N GLN A 50 -2.49 14.39 -1.54
CA GLN A 50 -2.31 15.07 -2.83
C GLN A 50 -3.65 15.35 -3.50
N GLN A 51 -3.70 16.33 -4.41
CA GLN A 51 -4.89 16.69 -5.19
C GLN A 51 -6.11 17.02 -4.29
N PRO A 52 -6.02 18.04 -3.41
CA PRO A 52 -7.13 18.47 -2.56
C PRO A 52 -8.41 18.80 -3.35
N GLU A 53 -8.28 19.31 -4.57
CA GLU A 53 -9.37 19.60 -5.48
C GLU A 53 -10.17 18.35 -5.91
N LEU A 54 -9.60 17.15 -5.71
CA LEU A 54 -10.24 15.86 -5.96
C LEU A 54 -10.56 15.08 -4.67
N ASN A 55 -10.62 15.75 -3.51
CA ASN A 55 -10.83 15.15 -2.20
C ASN A 55 -9.77 14.10 -1.82
N TYR A 56 -8.51 14.37 -2.14
CA TYR A 56 -7.36 13.53 -1.74
C TYR A 56 -7.47 12.07 -2.25
N PRO A 57 -7.50 11.86 -3.58
CA PRO A 57 -7.59 10.53 -4.18
C PRO A 57 -6.35 9.66 -3.90
N ILE A 58 -5.29 10.25 -3.37
CA ILE A 58 -4.11 9.55 -2.87
C ILE A 58 -3.55 10.27 -1.65
N VAL A 59 -3.11 9.47 -0.68
CA VAL A 59 -2.34 9.94 0.47
C VAL A 59 -1.08 9.09 0.57
N VAL A 60 0.05 9.74 0.75
CA VAL A 60 1.36 9.09 0.89
C VAL A 60 1.94 9.42 2.25
N ALA A 61 2.57 8.45 2.91
CA ALA A 61 3.46 8.68 4.05
C ALA A 61 4.83 8.08 3.78
N GLN A 62 5.89 8.74 4.23
CA GLN A 62 7.26 8.28 4.06
C GLN A 62 8.08 8.43 5.33
N ARG A 63 8.88 7.40 5.64
CA ARG A 63 9.85 7.43 6.74
C ARG A 63 10.85 6.29 6.60
N ASP A 64 12.12 6.54 6.91
CA ASP A 64 13.17 5.52 7.07
C ASP A 64 13.21 4.50 5.91
N GLY A 65 13.27 4.98 4.66
CA GLY A 65 13.34 4.13 3.46
C GLY A 65 12.02 3.43 3.09
N THR A 66 10.95 3.63 3.85
CA THR A 66 9.62 3.07 3.57
C THR A 66 8.66 4.16 3.09
N GLN A 67 8.00 3.91 1.96
CA GLN A 67 6.92 4.73 1.44
C GLN A 67 5.62 3.91 1.39
N ILE A 68 4.54 4.45 1.94
CA ILE A 68 3.20 3.85 1.93
C ILE A 68 2.24 4.82 1.25
N ALA A 69 1.53 4.35 0.23
CA ALA A 69 0.47 5.09 -0.45
C ALA A 69 -0.88 4.39 -0.25
N ALA A 70 -1.94 5.14 0.05
CA ALA A 70 -3.31 4.66 -0.09
C ALA A 70 -3.96 5.37 -1.27
N VAL A 71 -4.61 4.60 -2.14
CA VAL A 71 -5.16 5.09 -3.41
C VAL A 71 -6.67 4.89 -3.43
N TYR A 72 -7.42 5.95 -3.67
CA TYR A 72 -8.88 5.97 -3.62
C TYR A 72 -9.54 6.28 -4.97
N ALA A 73 -8.75 6.53 -6.02
CA ALA A 73 -9.21 6.71 -7.40
C ALA A 73 -8.23 6.08 -8.41
N ASN A 74 -8.66 5.92 -9.66
CA ASN A 74 -7.80 5.43 -10.74
C ASN A 74 -6.80 6.51 -11.17
N ILE A 75 -5.69 6.62 -10.46
CA ILE A 75 -4.63 7.60 -10.67
C ILE A 75 -3.24 6.94 -10.66
N VAL A 76 -2.25 7.68 -11.14
CA VAL A 76 -0.86 7.22 -11.14
C VAL A 76 -0.22 7.47 -9.77
N VAL A 77 0.32 6.41 -9.16
CA VAL A 77 0.92 6.44 -7.83
C VAL A 77 2.40 6.83 -7.94
N PRO A 78 2.86 7.93 -7.33
CA PRO A 78 4.26 8.31 -7.38
C PRO A 78 5.10 7.43 -6.45
N MET A 79 6.21 6.91 -6.96
CA MET A 79 7.29 6.30 -6.17
C MET A 79 8.48 7.26 -6.20
N ARG A 80 8.88 7.80 -5.03
CA ARG A 80 9.93 8.82 -4.92
C ARG A 80 11.28 8.16 -4.68
N GLY A 81 12.13 8.14 -5.71
CA GLY A 81 13.46 7.52 -5.62
C GLY A 81 13.38 6.03 -5.34
N ALA A 82 14.53 5.44 -5.03
CA ALA A 82 14.60 4.07 -4.58
C ALA A 82 14.28 3.97 -3.09
N CYS A 83 13.17 3.29 -2.76
CA CYS A 83 12.77 2.98 -1.39
C CYS A 83 13.18 1.54 -1.07
N ASP A 84 13.53 1.26 0.18
CA ASP A 84 13.75 -0.12 0.65
C ASP A 84 12.43 -0.90 0.64
N ARG A 85 11.33 -0.19 0.96
CA ARG A 85 9.98 -0.73 0.88
C ARG A 85 9.01 0.29 0.30
N PHE A 86 8.32 -0.08 -0.76
CA PHE A 86 7.24 0.71 -1.35
C PHE A 86 5.94 -0.08 -1.28
N ILE A 87 4.91 0.50 -0.66
CA ILE A 87 3.67 -0.18 -0.33
C ILE A 87 2.51 0.63 -0.87
N VAL A 88 1.58 -0.02 -1.55
CA VAL A 88 0.37 0.62 -2.07
C VAL A 88 -0.87 -0.14 -1.58
N ALA A 89 -1.69 0.52 -0.77
CA ALA A 89 -3.00 0.06 -0.35
C ALA A 89 -4.04 0.46 -1.41
N ASN A 90 -4.67 -0.55 -2.03
CA ASN A 90 -5.68 -0.33 -3.07
C ASN A 90 -7.05 -0.06 -2.43
N GLY A 91 -7.38 1.21 -2.23
CA GLY A 91 -8.70 1.69 -1.85
C GLY A 91 -9.64 1.90 -3.04
N THR A 92 -9.45 1.17 -4.15
CA THR A 92 -10.35 1.18 -5.31
C THR A 92 -10.92 -0.21 -5.62
N TYR A 93 -11.79 -0.29 -6.62
CA TYR A 93 -12.26 -1.56 -7.21
C TYR A 93 -11.41 -2.02 -8.41
N GLY A 94 -10.37 -1.29 -8.78
CA GLY A 94 -9.45 -1.66 -9.85
C GLY A 94 -8.61 -2.89 -9.48
N GLU A 95 -8.25 -3.68 -10.48
CA GLU A 95 -7.41 -4.88 -10.34
C GLU A 95 -5.94 -4.61 -10.73
N GLN A 96 -5.64 -3.37 -11.08
CA GLN A 96 -4.33 -2.88 -11.49
C GLN A 96 -4.10 -1.50 -10.87
N LEU A 97 -2.84 -1.18 -10.63
CA LEU A 97 -2.36 0.13 -10.22
C LEU A 97 -1.23 0.54 -11.16
N VAL A 98 -1.21 1.80 -11.57
CA VAL A 98 -0.08 2.35 -12.33
C VAL A 98 0.80 3.14 -11.37
N ILE A 99 2.08 2.77 -11.29
CA ILE A 99 3.07 3.50 -10.50
C ILE A 99 4.00 4.28 -11.44
N ARG A 100 4.45 5.44 -10.98
CA ARG A 100 5.44 6.27 -11.67
C ARG A 100 6.71 6.34 -10.85
N CYS A 101 7.78 5.78 -11.39
CA CYS A 101 9.09 5.75 -10.78
C CYS A 101 9.95 6.89 -11.34
N HIS A 102 10.57 7.66 -10.45
CA HIS A 102 11.55 8.69 -10.77
C HIS A 102 12.80 8.52 -9.92
N ASP A 103 13.94 8.97 -10.44
CA ASP A 103 15.25 8.97 -9.77
C ASP A 103 15.67 7.59 -9.27
N LEU A 104 15.27 6.55 -10.01
CA LEU A 104 15.71 5.18 -9.79
C LEU A 104 17.11 4.96 -10.36
N PRO A 105 18.02 4.29 -9.61
CA PRO A 105 19.29 3.76 -10.13
C PRO A 105 19.15 2.81 -11.33
N ASP A 106 20.25 2.36 -11.93
CA ASP A 106 20.20 1.39 -13.05
C ASP A 106 19.80 -0.03 -12.63
N HIS A 107 19.95 -0.33 -11.33
CA HIS A 107 19.66 -1.62 -10.71
C HIS A 107 18.64 -1.46 -9.58
N ASN A 108 17.40 -1.81 -9.87
CA ASN A 108 16.29 -1.74 -8.92
C ASN A 108 15.42 -2.98 -9.04
N ASP A 109 15.97 -4.08 -8.55
CA ASP A 109 15.23 -5.32 -8.42
C ASP A 109 14.44 -5.30 -7.10
N TYR A 110 13.16 -5.63 -7.19
CA TYR A 110 12.24 -5.72 -6.06
C TYR A 110 11.61 -7.11 -6.03
N GLU A 111 11.35 -7.60 -4.83
CA GLU A 111 10.37 -8.64 -4.60
C GLU A 111 8.99 -7.99 -4.45
N MET A 112 8.10 -8.31 -5.37
CA MET A 112 6.71 -7.85 -5.36
C MET A 112 5.83 -8.92 -4.75
N THR A 113 5.03 -8.55 -3.74
CA THR A 113 3.97 -9.39 -3.19
C THR A 113 2.65 -8.64 -3.24
N VAL A 114 1.62 -9.28 -3.78
CA VAL A 114 0.25 -8.76 -3.81
C VAL A 114 -0.57 -9.57 -2.81
N TYR A 115 -1.15 -8.87 -1.85
CA TYR A 115 -2.06 -9.43 -0.86
C TYR A 115 -3.50 -9.08 -1.23
N ASP A 116 -4.41 -10.03 -1.05
CA ASP A 116 -5.84 -9.76 -1.07
C ASP A 116 -6.28 -8.96 0.17
N CYS A 117 -7.58 -8.64 0.27
CA CYS A 117 -8.09 -7.87 1.39
C CYS A 117 -8.00 -8.60 2.75
N ARG A 118 -7.78 -9.92 2.74
CA ARG A 118 -7.65 -10.78 3.92
C ARG A 118 -6.19 -11.02 4.31
N GLY A 119 -5.23 -10.55 3.52
CA GLY A 119 -3.80 -10.78 3.75
C GLY A 119 -3.27 -12.07 3.16
N ARG A 120 -4.02 -12.73 2.27
CA ARG A 120 -3.50 -13.91 1.54
C ARG A 120 -2.71 -13.44 0.33
N VAL A 121 -1.60 -14.11 0.06
CA VAL A 121 -0.77 -13.81 -1.12
C VAL A 121 -1.49 -14.26 -2.37
N ALA A 122 -1.86 -13.30 -3.22
CA ALA A 122 -2.44 -13.54 -4.55
C ALA A 122 -1.36 -13.71 -5.62
N LEU A 123 -0.21 -13.03 -5.46
CA LEU A 123 0.93 -13.10 -6.38
C LEU A 123 2.22 -12.77 -5.62
N SER A 124 3.30 -13.49 -5.91
CA SER A 124 4.65 -13.09 -5.51
C SER A 124 5.61 -13.32 -6.67
N ARG A 125 6.40 -12.30 -7.04
CA ARG A 125 7.42 -12.40 -8.09
C ARG A 125 8.49 -11.33 -7.95
N ARG A 126 9.67 -11.59 -8.50
CA ARG A 126 10.67 -10.54 -8.71
C ARG A 126 10.27 -9.65 -9.88
N ILE A 127 10.51 -8.35 -9.73
CA ILE A 127 10.32 -7.36 -10.78
C ILE A 127 11.53 -6.42 -10.82
N LYS A 128 11.84 -5.89 -12.00
CA LYS A 128 12.82 -4.82 -12.16
C LYS A 128 12.07 -3.53 -12.46
N LEU A 129 12.25 -2.50 -11.63
CA LEU A 129 11.70 -1.18 -11.86
C LEU A 129 12.71 -0.29 -12.60
N LEU A 130 12.21 0.46 -13.57
CA LEU A 130 12.95 1.47 -14.33
C LEU A 130 12.27 2.83 -14.12
N ASN A 131 12.97 3.92 -14.42
CA ASN A 131 12.32 5.23 -14.50
C ASN A 131 11.18 5.20 -15.53
N GLY A 132 10.00 5.71 -15.16
CA GLY A 132 8.80 5.67 -16.00
C GLY A 132 7.58 5.04 -15.33
N LEU A 133 6.65 4.54 -16.15
CA LEU A 133 5.38 3.95 -15.71
C LEU A 133 5.47 2.43 -15.64
N HIS A 134 4.93 1.84 -14.57
CA HIS A 134 4.78 0.39 -14.41
C HIS A 134 3.36 0.07 -13.96
N GLU A 135 2.75 -0.90 -14.62
CA GLU A 135 1.46 -1.44 -14.23
C GLU A 135 1.67 -2.65 -13.31
N LEU A 136 1.03 -2.62 -12.14
CA LEU A 136 1.15 -3.64 -11.11
C LEU A 136 -0.23 -4.24 -10.82
N PRO A 137 -0.36 -5.58 -10.73
CA PRO A 137 -1.59 -6.20 -10.27
C PRO A 137 -1.88 -5.83 -8.82
N ALA A 138 -3.16 -5.59 -8.52
CA ALA A 138 -3.61 -5.22 -7.19
C ALA A 138 -4.96 -5.86 -6.89
N ALA A 139 -5.12 -6.43 -5.70
CA ALA A 139 -6.42 -6.90 -5.26
C ALA A 139 -7.28 -5.74 -4.76
N LYS A 140 -8.60 -5.84 -4.94
CA LYS A 140 -9.59 -4.88 -4.43
C LYS A 140 -9.50 -4.83 -2.90
N GLY A 141 -9.23 -3.65 -2.34
CA GLY A 141 -9.04 -3.52 -0.89
C GLY A 141 -7.82 -4.28 -0.35
N GLY A 142 -6.86 -4.63 -1.22
CA GLY A 142 -5.64 -5.35 -0.88
C GLY A 142 -4.40 -4.45 -0.84
N LEU A 143 -3.22 -5.07 -0.84
CA LEU A 143 -1.94 -4.40 -0.70
C LEU A 143 -0.95 -4.90 -1.75
N VAL A 144 -0.21 -3.98 -2.38
CA VAL A 144 0.98 -4.31 -3.16
C VAL A 144 2.20 -3.89 -2.35
N VAL A 145 3.14 -4.80 -2.14
CA VAL A 145 4.39 -4.56 -1.41
C VAL A 145 5.55 -4.83 -2.34
N LEU A 146 6.42 -3.83 -2.51
CA LEU A 146 7.69 -3.93 -3.20
C LEU A 146 8.79 -3.81 -2.16
N ARG A 147 9.56 -4.90 -1.95
CA ARG A 147 10.75 -4.90 -1.10
C ARG A 147 11.99 -4.91 -1.98
N ARG A 148 12.87 -3.95 -1.80
CA ARG A 148 14.11 -3.87 -2.57
C ARG A 148 14.98 -5.07 -2.29
N LEU A 149 15.57 -5.66 -3.33
CA LEU A 149 16.57 -6.69 -3.19
C LEU A 149 17.93 -5.99 -3.06
N GLU A 150 18.52 -6.06 -1.88
CA GLU A 150 19.93 -5.70 -1.72
C GLU A 150 20.80 -6.65 -2.55
N ARG A 151 21.91 -6.14 -3.06
CA ARG A 151 22.96 -6.95 -3.69
C ARG A 151 23.93 -7.44 -2.64
#